data_AF-A0A5E6RG56-F1
#
_entry.id   AF-A0A5E6RG56-F1
#
_cell.length_a   1.000
_cell.length_b   1.000
_cell.length_c   1.000
_cell.angle_alpha   90.00
_cell.angle_beta   90.00
_cell.angle_gamma   90.00
#
_symmetry.space_group_name_H-M   'P 1'
#
loop_
_entity.id
_entity.type
_entity.pdbx_description
1 polymer ?
#
loop_
_entity_poly.entity_id
_entity_poly.type
_entity_poly.pdbx_seq_one_letter_code
_entity_poly.pdbx_strand_id
1 'polypeptide(L)'
;MDLQRQATFRKQAWLDYTGVTALLLIAVAVPVLSFLEAARPIGEPLGVWFQRSGAITTVFSMFAAALIKVLVARLHVPGTWGDDDGCAVLDQFKARLDVANKTSFVLIVVGTIVWGYGDVIINNLLAM
;
A
#
# COMPACT_ATOMS: atom_id res chain seq x y z
N MET A 1 7.47 18.86 -27.43
CA MET A 1 6.64 17.87 -26.74
C MET A 1 6.73 16.57 -27.51
N ASP A 2 7.45 15.58 -26.99
CA ASP A 2 7.68 14.30 -27.69
C ASP A 2 6.61 13.29 -27.26
N LEU A 3 5.69 12.98 -28.17
CA LEU A 3 4.57 12.07 -27.92
C LEU A 3 5.04 10.65 -27.56
N GLN A 4 6.18 10.19 -28.09
CA GLN A 4 6.71 8.86 -27.78
C GLN A 4 7.28 8.78 -26.37
N ARG A 5 7.92 9.85 -25.92
CA ARG A 5 8.48 9.97 -24.56
C ARG A 5 7.37 10.00 -23.50
N GLN A 6 6.31 10.78 -23.73
CA GLN A 6 5.14 10.81 -22.83
C GLN A 6 4.43 9.45 -22.75
N ALA A 7 4.29 8.73 -23.88
CA ALA A 7 3.68 7.41 -23.89
C ALA A 7 4.46 6.41 -23.02
N THR A 8 5.79 6.49 -23.04
CA THR A 8 6.67 5.63 -22.24
C THR A 8 6.53 5.93 -20.75
N PHE A 9 6.58 7.21 -20.36
CA PHE A 9 6.37 7.63 -18.97
C PHE A 9 4.98 7.23 -18.45
N ARG A 10 3.94 7.39 -19.27
CA ARG A 10 2.58 7.02 -18.91
C ARG A 10 2.44 5.51 -18.69
N LYS A 11 3.03 4.69 -19.56
CA LYS A 11 3.04 3.22 -19.39
C LYS A 11 3.73 2.84 -18.08
N GLN A 12 4.90 3.42 -17.81
CA GLN A 12 5.63 3.14 -16.57
C GLN A 12 4.87 3.60 -15.33
N ALA A 13 4.29 4.80 -15.34
CA ALA A 13 3.48 5.32 -14.24
C ALA A 13 2.28 4.42 -13.95
N TRP A 14 1.63 3.87 -14.99
CA TRP A 14 0.56 2.90 -14.82
C TRP A 14 1.06 1.59 -14.21
N LEU A 15 2.18 1.04 -14.67
CA LEU A 15 2.75 -0.18 -14.08
C LEU A 15 3.06 0.02 -12.60
N ASP A 16 3.75 1.10 -12.25
CA ASP A 16 4.11 1.40 -10.87
C ASP A 16 2.85 1.63 -10.02
N TYR A 17 1.85 2.36 -10.54
CA TYR A 17 0.57 2.57 -9.86
C TYR A 17 -0.25 1.28 -9.68
N THR A 18 -0.24 0.37 -10.67
CA THR A 18 -0.87 -0.95 -10.51
C THR A 18 -0.15 -1.78 -9.46
N GLY A 19 1.18 -1.68 -9.35
CA GLY A 19 1.96 -2.30 -8.29
C GLY A 19 1.59 -1.77 -6.90
N VAL A 20 1.50 -0.45 -6.74
CA VAL A 20 1.02 0.21 -5.50
C VAL A 20 -0.37 -0.30 -5.14
N THR A 21 -1.29 -0.34 -6.11
CA THR A 21 -2.67 -0.78 -5.88
C THR A 21 -2.71 -2.24 -5.44
N ALA A 22 -1.93 -3.13 -6.08
CA ALA A 22 -1.84 -4.54 -5.69
C ALA A 22 -1.31 -4.71 -4.26
N LEU A 23 -0.26 -3.96 -3.88
CA LEU A 23 0.28 -3.99 -2.51
C LEU A 23 -0.76 -3.54 -1.48
N LEU A 24 -1.50 -2.47 -1.76
CA LEU A 24 -2.57 -1.99 -0.89
C LEU A 24 -3.73 -2.99 -0.78
N LEU A 25 -4.10 -3.66 -1.87
CA LEU A 25 -5.12 -4.70 -1.84
C LEU A 25 -4.69 -5.88 -0.97
N ILE A 26 -3.43 -6.31 -1.05
CA ILE A 26 -2.90 -7.36 -0.18
C ILE A 26 -2.94 -6.91 1.29
N ALA A 27 -2.52 -5.67 1.57
CA ALA A 27 -2.53 -5.12 2.92
C ALA A 27 -3.93 -5.11 3.54
N VAL A 28 -4.98 -4.85 2.75
CA VAL A 28 -6.38 -4.89 3.23
C VAL A 28 -6.93 -6.32 3.29
N ALA A 29 -6.59 -7.16 2.31
CA ALA A 29 -7.14 -8.51 2.22
C ALA A 29 -6.67 -9.40 3.39
N VAL A 30 -5.42 -9.28 3.82
CA VAL A 30 -4.81 -10.20 4.78
C VAL A 30 -5.51 -10.18 6.16
N PRO A 31 -5.82 -9.02 6.77
CA PRO A 31 -6.65 -8.97 7.98
C PRO A 31 -8.04 -9.59 7.79
N VAL A 32 -8.68 -9.37 6.64
CA VAL A 32 -10.01 -9.95 6.36
C VAL A 32 -9.94 -11.47 6.24
N LEU A 33 -8.92 -11.98 5.53
CA LEU A 33 -8.69 -13.41 5.35
C LEU A 33 -8.32 -14.10 6.66
N SER A 34 -7.79 -13.38 7.66
CA SER A 34 -7.46 -13.96 8.96
C SER A 34 -8.68 -14.45 9.75
N PHE A 35 -9.88 -13.98 9.40
CA PHE A 35 -11.15 -14.48 9.98
C PHE A 35 -11.65 -15.76 9.31
N LEU A 36 -11.07 -16.16 8.17
CA LEU A 36 -11.41 -17.43 7.52
C LEU A 36 -10.65 -18.57 8.19
N GLU A 37 -11.38 -19.57 8.68
CA GLU A 37 -10.77 -20.74 9.32
C GLU A 37 -9.83 -21.49 8.38
N ALA A 38 -10.10 -21.49 7.07
CA ALA A 38 -9.26 -22.12 6.05
C ALA A 38 -7.87 -21.49 5.91
N ALA A 39 -7.72 -20.20 6.27
CA ALA A 39 -6.44 -19.49 6.21
C ALA A 39 -5.66 -19.58 7.53
N ARG A 40 -6.26 -20.17 8.58
CA ARG A 40 -5.69 -20.28 9.92
C ARG A 40 -5.00 -21.64 10.09
N PRO A 41 -3.75 -21.69 10.60
CA PRO A 41 -3.11 -22.95 10.96
C PRO A 41 -3.91 -23.72 12.02
N ILE A 42 -3.93 -25.04 11.93
CA ILE A 42 -4.63 -25.89 12.90
C ILE A 42 -4.00 -25.71 14.28
N GLY A 43 -4.83 -25.38 15.28
CA GLY A 43 -4.39 -25.22 16.67
C GLY A 43 -3.96 -23.80 17.05
N GLU A 44 -3.99 -22.82 16.13
CA GLU A 44 -3.72 -21.43 16.50
C GLU A 44 -4.99 -20.68 16.93
N PRO A 45 -4.96 -19.93 18.05
CA PRO A 45 -6.05 -19.04 18.44
C PRO A 45 -6.28 -17.94 17.40
N LEU A 46 -7.55 -17.57 17.18
CA LEU A 46 -7.92 -16.51 16.22
C LEU A 46 -7.22 -15.18 16.52
N GLY A 47 -7.13 -14.78 17.79
CA GLY A 47 -6.49 -13.52 18.18
C GLY A 47 -5.01 -13.45 17.81
N VAL A 48 -4.27 -14.53 18.02
CA VAL A 48 -2.83 -14.61 17.65
C VAL A 48 -2.67 -14.57 16.12
N TRP A 49 -3.56 -15.23 15.38
CA TRP A 49 -3.51 -15.21 13.91
C TRP A 49 -3.87 -13.83 13.34
N PHE A 50 -4.90 -13.17 13.89
CA PHE A 50 -5.27 -11.80 13.54
C PHE A 50 -4.12 -10.83 13.83
N GLN A 51 -3.42 -10.98 14.96
CA GLN A 51 -2.25 -10.16 15.29
C GLN A 51 -1.15 -10.26 14.21
N ARG A 52 -0.85 -11.46 13.71
CA ARG A 52 0.17 -11.66 12.65
C ARG A 52 -0.23 -11.01 11.32
N SER A 53 -1.53 -10.94 11.02
CA SER A 53 -2.04 -10.25 9.83
C SER A 53 -1.66 -8.75 9.83
N GLY A 54 -1.50 -8.14 11.02
CA GLY A 54 -1.08 -6.75 11.17
C GLY A 54 0.35 -6.50 10.67
N ALA A 55 1.27 -7.44 10.87
CA ALA A 55 2.64 -7.33 10.37
C ALA A 55 2.66 -7.27 8.84
N ILE A 56 1.91 -8.15 8.19
CA ILE A 56 1.80 -8.21 6.72
C ILE A 56 1.18 -6.91 6.20
N THR A 57 0.08 -6.46 6.80
CA THR A 57 -0.58 -5.18 6.48
C THR A 57 0.40 -4.02 6.53
N THR A 58 1.19 -3.94 7.59
CA THR A 58 2.17 -2.87 7.81
C THR A 58 3.25 -2.90 6.74
N VAL A 59 3.89 -4.05 6.52
CA VAL A 59 5.01 -4.20 5.58
C VAL A 59 4.57 -3.89 4.15
N PHE A 60 3.44 -4.44 3.70
CA PHE A 60 2.95 -4.19 2.34
C PHE A 60 2.53 -2.73 2.13
N SER A 61 1.97 -2.08 3.15
CA SER A 61 1.65 -0.65 3.10
C SER A 61 2.91 0.23 3.09
N MET A 62 3.98 -0.16 3.79
CA MET A 62 5.30 0.49 3.70
C MET A 62 5.91 0.35 2.31
N PHE A 63 5.84 -0.83 1.70
CA PHE A 63 6.31 -1.02 0.32
C PHE A 63 5.50 -0.19 -0.68
N ALA A 64 4.18 -0.09 -0.50
CA ALA A 64 3.34 0.78 -1.32
C ALA A 64 3.78 2.25 -1.21
N ALA A 65 3.99 2.76 0.02
CA ALA A 65 4.47 4.12 0.24
C ALA A 65 5.87 4.37 -0.36
N ALA A 66 6.78 3.39 -0.26
CA ALA A 66 8.11 3.48 -0.85
C ALA A 66 8.04 3.50 -2.40
N LEU A 67 7.21 2.66 -3.00
CA LEU A 67 7.03 2.62 -4.45
C LEU A 67 6.43 3.91 -5.01
N ILE A 68 5.51 4.55 -4.27
CA ILE A 68 4.99 5.89 -4.63
C ILE A 68 6.14 6.91 -4.71
N LYS A 69 7.07 6.91 -3.74
CA LYS A 69 8.23 7.82 -3.77
C LYS A 69 9.14 7.56 -4.97
N VAL A 70 9.38 6.29 -5.30
CA VAL A 70 10.16 5.89 -6.49
C VAL A 70 9.48 6.36 -7.78
N LEU A 71 8.15 6.20 -7.90
CA LEU A 71 7.37 6.67 -9.05
C LEU A 71 7.51 8.19 -9.21
N VAL A 72 7.30 8.96 -8.14
CA VAL A 72 7.42 10.42 -8.17
C VAL A 72 8.83 10.86 -8.59
N ALA A 73 9.87 10.26 -8.00
CA ALA A 73 11.26 10.59 -8.33
C ALA A 73 11.66 10.22 -9.76
N ARG A 74 10.99 9.24 -10.38
CA ARG A 74 11.20 8.87 -11.79
C ARG A 74 10.53 9.82 -12.78
N LEU A 75 9.34 10.33 -12.43
CA LEU A 75 8.60 11.26 -13.28
C LEU A 75 9.03 12.71 -13.11
N HIS A 76 9.65 13.03 -11.99
CA HIS A 76 10.10 14.38 -11.69
C HIS A 76 11.43 14.35 -10.94
N VAL A 77 12.46 14.95 -11.53
CA VAL A 77 13.73 15.24 -10.85
C VAL A 77 13.75 16.73 -10.49
N PRO A 78 13.73 17.10 -9.20
CA PRO A 78 13.77 18.50 -8.81
C PRO A 78 15.04 19.20 -9.33
N GLY A 79 14.89 20.37 -9.95
CA GLY A 79 16.01 21.23 -10.36
C GLY A 79 16.49 21.05 -11.81
N THR A 80 15.90 20.14 -12.60
CA THR A 80 16.14 20.07 -14.04
C THR A 80 15.16 20.97 -14.79
N TRP A 81 15.67 21.87 -15.62
CA TRP A 81 14.85 22.72 -16.49
C TRP A 81 14.50 21.93 -17.77
N GLY A 82 13.21 21.85 -18.12
CA GLY A 82 12.73 21.27 -19.37
C GLY A 82 12.20 19.83 -19.32
N ASP A 83 11.87 19.28 -18.15
CA ASP A 83 11.21 17.96 -18.03
C ASP A 83 9.67 18.07 -17.98
N ASP A 84 9.11 18.83 -18.92
CA ASP A 84 7.67 19.12 -18.98
C ASP A 84 6.85 17.84 -19.22
N ASP A 85 7.42 16.86 -19.93
CA ASP A 85 6.75 15.62 -20.31
C ASP A 85 6.49 14.71 -19.09
N GLY A 86 7.47 14.58 -18.18
CA GLY A 86 7.33 13.78 -16.95
C GLY A 86 6.39 14.45 -15.94
N CYS A 87 6.52 15.76 -15.76
CA CYS A 87 5.64 16.57 -14.92
C CYS A 87 4.18 16.51 -15.38
N ALA A 88 3.90 16.60 -16.69
CA ALA A 88 2.56 16.52 -17.23
C ALA A 88 1.90 15.15 -16.96
N VAL A 89 2.67 14.07 -16.97
CA VAL A 89 2.17 12.74 -16.58
C VAL A 89 1.97 12.66 -15.06
N LEU A 90 2.90 13.19 -14.27
CA LEU A 90 2.78 13.21 -12.81
C LEU A 90 1.52 13.95 -12.34
N ASP A 91 1.20 15.10 -12.93
CA ASP A 91 0.00 15.87 -12.59
C ASP A 91 -1.30 15.08 -12.83
N GLN A 92 -1.34 14.20 -13.84
CA GLN A 92 -2.49 13.30 -14.06
C GLN A 92 -2.64 12.25 -12.95
N PHE A 93 -1.55 11.86 -12.30
CA PHE A 93 -1.54 10.85 -11.24
C PHE A 93 -1.52 11.45 -9.83
N LYS A 94 -1.24 12.74 -9.69
CA LYS A 94 -1.03 13.43 -8.40
C LYS A 94 -2.14 13.15 -7.38
N ALA A 95 -3.40 13.29 -7.78
CA ALA A 95 -4.53 13.00 -6.90
C ALA A 95 -4.60 11.51 -6.49
N ARG A 96 -4.33 10.59 -7.42
CA ARG A 96 -4.33 9.14 -7.17
C ARG A 96 -3.19 8.74 -6.23
N LEU A 97 -2.01 9.31 -6.43
CA LEU A 97 -0.83 9.06 -5.59
C LEU A 97 -0.98 9.65 -4.20
N ASP A 98 -1.59 10.84 -4.07
CA ASP A 98 -1.88 11.44 -2.77
C ASP A 98 -2.87 10.58 -1.96
N VAL A 99 -3.95 10.12 -2.60
CA VAL A 99 -4.89 9.18 -1.98
C VAL A 99 -4.20 7.88 -1.61
N ALA A 100 -3.42 7.28 -2.51
CA ALA A 100 -2.69 6.05 -2.23
C ALA A 100 -1.70 6.21 -1.07
N ASN A 101 -0.98 7.33 -1.01
CA ASN A 101 -0.01 7.60 0.05
C ASN A 101 -0.67 7.80 1.42
N LYS A 102 -1.80 8.53 1.46
CA LYS A 102 -2.62 8.66 2.69
C LYS A 102 -3.15 7.31 3.14
N THR A 103 -3.67 6.50 2.21
CA THR A 103 -4.15 5.14 2.49
C THR A 103 -3.02 4.25 3.01
N SER A 104 -1.83 4.26 2.38
CA SER A 104 -0.65 3.54 2.88
C SER A 104 -0.31 3.95 4.32
N PHE A 105 -0.29 5.25 4.62
CA PHE A 105 0.00 5.72 5.98
C PHE A 105 -1.03 5.24 7.00
N VAL A 106 -2.33 5.34 6.68
CA VAL A 106 -3.40 4.84 7.56
C VAL A 106 -3.25 3.35 7.80
N LEU A 107 -2.99 2.55 6.75
CA LEU A 107 -2.82 1.11 6.88
C LEU A 107 -1.55 0.72 7.64
N ILE A 108 -0.47 1.51 7.56
CA ILE A 108 0.72 1.30 8.42
C ILE A 108 0.34 1.46 9.89
N VAL A 109 -0.38 2.53 10.23
CA VAL A 109 -0.80 2.78 11.62
C VAL A 109 -1.74 1.67 12.10
N VAL A 110 -2.78 1.35 11.33
CA VAL A 110 -3.75 0.30 11.66
C VAL A 110 -3.05 -1.07 11.76
N GLY A 111 -2.21 -1.41 10.78
CA GLY A 111 -1.44 -2.64 10.78
C GLY A 111 -0.52 -2.76 11.99
N THR A 112 0.10 -1.67 12.43
CA THR A 112 0.97 -1.64 13.61
C THR A 112 0.17 -1.88 14.89
N ILE A 113 -1.02 -1.28 15.01
CA ILE A 113 -1.92 -1.50 16.14
C ILE A 113 -2.38 -2.96 16.20
N VAL A 114 -2.81 -3.51 15.06
CA VAL A 114 -3.20 -4.93 14.95
C VAL A 114 -2.03 -5.84 15.28
N TRP A 115 -0.82 -5.51 14.83
CA TRP A 115 0.37 -6.30 15.10
C TRP A 115 0.78 -6.27 16.59
N GLY A 116 0.62 -5.12 17.25
CA GLY A 116 0.94 -4.97 18.66
C GLY A 116 -0.11 -5.55 19.62
N TYR A 117 -1.39 -5.44 19.27
CA TYR A 117 -2.52 -5.67 20.21
C TYR A 117 -3.65 -6.53 19.65
N GLY A 118 -3.47 -7.15 18.48
CA GLY A 118 -4.55 -7.89 17.79
C GLY A 118 -5.13 -9.04 18.60
N ASP A 119 -4.30 -9.73 19.38
CA ASP A 119 -4.72 -10.79 20.28
C ASP A 119 -5.63 -10.26 21.40
N VAL A 120 -5.23 -9.17 22.07
CA VAL A 120 -6.00 -8.51 23.13
C VAL A 120 -7.33 -8.00 22.60
N ILE A 121 -7.33 -7.35 21.42
CA ILE A 121 -8.54 -6.81 20.79
C ILE A 121 -9.55 -7.92 20.52
N ILE A 122 -9.11 -9.01 19.90
CA ILE A 122 -10.00 -10.14 19.56
C ILE A 122 -10.47 -10.87 20.83
N ASN A 123 -9.58 -11.12 21.78
CA ASN A 123 -9.95 -11.81 23.01
C ASN A 123 -10.98 -11.02 23.83
N ASN A 124 -10.85 -9.69 23.91
CA ASN A 124 -11.83 -8.83 24.58
C ASN A 124 -13.17 -8.79 23.81
N LEU A 125 -13.13 -8.78 22.48
CA LEU A 125 -14.33 -8.75 21.65
C LEU A 125 -15.11 -10.08 21.70
N LEU A 126 -14.42 -11.21 21.87
CA LEU A 126 -15.03 -12.53 22.05
C LEU A 126 -15.50 -12.80 23.49
N ALA A 127 -15.03 -12.01 24.46
CA ALA A 127 -15.43 -12.11 25.87
C ALA A 127 -16.68 -11.26 26.22
N MET A 128 -17.13 -10.39 25.30
CA MET A 128 -18.39 -9.63 25.37
C MET A 128 -19.54 -10.43 24.77
#